data_AF-A0A948QKC1-F1
#
_entry.id   AF-A0A948QKC1-F1
#
_cell.length_a   1.000
_cell.length_b   1.000
_cell.length_c   1.000
_cell.angle_alpha   90.00
_cell.angle_beta   90.00
_cell.angle_gamma   90.00
#
_symmetry.space_group_name_H-M   'P 1'
#
loop_
_entity.id
_entity.type
_entity.pdbx_description
1 polymer ?
#
loop_
_entity_poly.entity_id
_entity_poly.type
_entity_poly.pdbx_seq_one_letter_code
_entity_poly.pdbx_strand_id
1 'polypeptide(L)'
;MLNAIEAKSAFRKNLLLLLAIILWPIVAVIIYGIAYAVGFSAHVLLGFGMAGLWLVILILLILSLWKVAADIGVTPWAFLWILLPFSGPFLIGMLFLEPLKYKGDDLPASKQLPLTWGLIKETWAFTYKNYQTLIKTSVWILYTFLGFGISGALASVWLPFSILHFFVIWIVFGLILYFVIKLFIEAMTLEAGKKLNGLEGTAAKVYFGPTLWVAILAFFIPLIPMFILAIFGLMLTLSQISPLIKGTSQEVGTLLMLVSHNVVAAVIFGVLFVVLFVSAWIWAIYKFNTYGLAIPALLVDDFHSTAALKESERIIKNRWWGLFWKNQLWGIVLQGAMMLVVMAITIIMGIILVIFRNSGFQEPLTAFLSNAMNGVIYMLVSPLIAVFLVKLYKAFSKSASK
;
A
#
# COMPACT_ATOMS: atom_id res chain seq x y z
N MET A 1 26.62 -20.96 15.48
CA MET A 1 25.75 -19.80 15.76
C MET A 1 26.66 -18.59 15.85
N LEU A 2 26.37 -17.54 15.09
CA LEU A 2 27.15 -16.30 15.13
C LEU A 2 26.86 -15.58 16.45
N ASN A 3 27.81 -14.80 16.98
CA ASN A 3 27.46 -13.88 18.07
C ASN A 3 26.46 -12.82 17.55
N ALA A 4 25.68 -12.21 18.44
CA ALA A 4 24.59 -11.31 18.03
C ALA A 4 25.05 -10.09 17.20
N ILE A 5 26.31 -9.66 17.34
CA ILE A 5 26.87 -8.51 16.59
C ILE A 5 27.29 -8.93 15.19
N GLU A 6 27.97 -10.08 15.08
CA GLU A 6 28.38 -10.69 13.82
C GLU A 6 27.18 -11.14 12.99
N ALA A 7 26.18 -11.75 13.63
CA ALA A 7 24.92 -12.12 12.99
C ALA A 7 24.24 -10.89 12.39
N LYS A 8 24.16 -9.78 13.13
CA LYS A 8 23.61 -8.51 12.64
C LYS A 8 24.40 -7.92 11.46
N SER A 9 25.73 -7.93 11.53
CA SER A 9 26.60 -7.40 10.48
C SER A 9 26.47 -8.23 9.18
N ALA A 10 26.55 -9.56 9.29
CA ALA A 10 26.37 -10.48 8.18
C ALA A 10 24.97 -10.34 7.57
N PHE A 11 23.95 -10.23 8.42
CA PHE A 11 22.58 -9.99 7.99
C PHE A 11 22.45 -8.71 7.17
N ARG A 12 22.96 -7.57 7.68
CA ARG A 12 22.92 -6.28 6.99
C ARG A 12 23.64 -6.31 5.65
N LYS A 13 24.81 -6.95 5.58
CA LYS A 13 25.59 -7.09 4.34
C LYS A 13 24.82 -7.88 3.28
N ASN A 14 24.28 -9.04 3.65
CA ASN A 14 23.51 -9.89 2.74
C ASN A 14 22.26 -9.17 2.22
N LEU A 15 21.64 -8.35 3.07
CA LEU A 15 20.47 -7.58 2.70
C LEU A 15 20.80 -6.41 1.75
N LEU A 16 21.90 -5.70 1.97
CA LEU A 16 22.37 -4.65 1.06
C LEU A 16 22.73 -5.23 -0.32
N LEU A 17 23.39 -6.40 -0.34
CA LEU A 17 23.68 -7.13 -1.57
C LEU A 17 22.39 -7.53 -2.28
N LEU A 18 21.42 -8.06 -1.55
CA LEU A 18 20.11 -8.40 -2.09
C LEU A 18 19.45 -7.17 -2.72
N LEU A 19 19.40 -6.03 -2.00
CA LEU A 19 18.89 -4.73 -2.48
C LEU A 19 19.53 -4.29 -3.80
N ALA A 20 20.86 -4.42 -3.92
CA ALA A 20 21.57 -4.11 -5.15
C ALA A 20 21.20 -5.08 -6.29
N ILE A 21 21.03 -6.36 -5.98
CA ILE A 21 20.75 -7.42 -6.96
C ILE A 21 19.31 -7.37 -7.49
N ILE A 22 18.35 -6.79 -6.78
CA ILE A 22 16.99 -6.57 -7.35
C ILE A 22 16.99 -5.53 -8.46
N LEU A 23 17.98 -4.63 -8.50
CA LEU A 23 18.15 -3.67 -9.60
C LEU A 23 18.86 -4.30 -10.80
N TRP A 24 19.39 -5.52 -10.65
CA TRP A 24 20.09 -6.24 -11.72
C TRP A 24 19.26 -6.45 -13.00
N PRO A 25 17.93 -6.71 -12.98
CA PRO A 25 17.14 -6.81 -14.21
C PRO A 25 17.19 -5.51 -15.04
N ILE A 26 17.23 -4.33 -14.40
CA ILE A 26 17.37 -3.05 -15.09
C ILE A 26 18.75 -2.96 -15.74
N VAL A 27 19.80 -3.30 -15.00
CA VAL A 27 21.18 -3.33 -15.50
C VAL A 27 21.33 -4.34 -16.65
N ALA A 28 20.76 -5.53 -16.52
CA ALA A 28 20.76 -6.58 -17.52
C ALA A 28 20.00 -6.16 -18.79
N VAL A 29 18.87 -5.45 -18.67
CA VAL A 29 18.16 -4.88 -19.82
C VAL A 29 18.99 -3.82 -20.52
N ILE A 30 19.70 -2.95 -19.78
CA ILE A 30 20.60 -1.94 -20.36
C ILE A 30 21.75 -2.63 -21.12
N ILE A 31 22.43 -3.60 -20.49
CA ILE A 31 23.54 -4.34 -21.11
C ILE A 31 23.05 -5.12 -22.34
N TYR A 32 21.89 -5.77 -22.24
CA TYR A 32 21.25 -6.46 -23.36
C TYR A 32 20.95 -5.49 -24.51
N GLY A 33 20.37 -4.32 -24.21
CA GLY A 33 20.07 -3.28 -25.19
C GLY A 33 21.32 -2.74 -25.89
N ILE A 34 22.41 -2.52 -25.15
CA ILE A 34 23.70 -2.11 -25.71
C ILE A 34 24.27 -3.23 -26.59
N ALA A 35 24.30 -4.47 -26.11
CA ALA A 35 24.80 -5.62 -26.86
C ALA A 35 24.04 -5.83 -28.18
N TYR A 36 22.72 -5.68 -28.14
CA TYR A 36 21.87 -5.69 -29.34
C TYR A 36 22.23 -4.54 -30.28
N ALA A 37 22.37 -3.31 -29.77
CA ALA A 37 22.68 -2.13 -30.58
C ALA A 37 24.06 -2.19 -31.27
N VAL A 38 25.05 -2.85 -30.66
CA VAL A 38 26.39 -3.03 -31.28
C VAL A 38 26.50 -4.28 -32.17
N GLY A 39 25.38 -4.95 -32.45
CA GLY A 39 25.35 -6.12 -33.34
C GLY A 39 25.93 -7.41 -32.74
N PHE A 40 25.95 -7.55 -31.42
CA PHE A 40 26.45 -8.75 -30.77
C PHE A 40 25.52 -9.94 -31.04
N SER A 41 25.98 -10.93 -31.80
CA SER A 41 25.16 -12.06 -32.30
C SER A 41 24.59 -12.96 -31.21
N ALA A 42 25.22 -13.00 -30.02
CA ALA A 42 24.79 -13.82 -28.88
C ALA A 42 24.06 -13.03 -27.78
N HIS A 43 23.47 -11.86 -28.10
CA HIS A 43 22.75 -11.02 -27.14
C HIS A 43 21.62 -11.77 -26.39
N VAL A 44 20.94 -12.71 -27.05
CA VAL A 44 19.91 -13.57 -26.42
C VAL A 44 20.52 -14.50 -25.36
N LEU A 45 21.63 -15.18 -25.68
CA LEU A 45 22.35 -16.07 -24.76
C LEU A 45 22.90 -15.28 -23.56
N LEU A 46 23.40 -14.07 -23.83
CA LEU A 46 23.84 -13.12 -22.80
C LEU A 46 22.68 -12.73 -21.87
N GLY A 47 21.50 -12.41 -22.41
CA GLY A 47 20.29 -12.14 -21.63
C GLY A 47 19.90 -13.30 -20.71
N PHE A 48 19.85 -14.53 -21.23
CA PHE A 48 19.57 -15.73 -20.43
C PHE A 48 20.64 -16.01 -19.38
N GLY A 49 21.93 -15.85 -19.72
CA GLY A 49 23.04 -16.03 -18.79
C GLY A 49 22.98 -15.03 -17.63
N MET A 50 22.69 -13.76 -17.91
CA MET A 50 22.53 -12.73 -16.88
C MET A 50 21.31 -12.98 -15.98
N ALA A 51 20.19 -13.47 -16.54
CA ALA A 51 19.00 -13.83 -15.79
C ALA A 51 19.23 -15.08 -14.91
N GLY A 52 19.93 -16.09 -15.43
CA GLY A 52 20.28 -17.29 -14.69
C GLY A 52 21.23 -17.00 -13.53
N LEU A 53 22.29 -16.23 -13.77
CA LEU A 53 23.23 -15.79 -12.73
C LEU A 53 22.51 -14.99 -11.63
N TRP A 54 21.62 -14.09 -12.03
CA TRP A 54 20.79 -13.33 -11.11
C TRP A 54 19.96 -14.23 -10.20
N LEU A 55 19.26 -15.21 -10.76
CA LEU A 55 18.41 -16.12 -10.01
C LEU A 55 19.23 -16.93 -8.98
N VAL A 56 20.39 -17.43 -9.39
CA VAL A 56 21.29 -18.19 -8.49
C VAL A 56 21.77 -17.32 -7.33
N ILE A 57 22.23 -16.10 -7.59
CA ILE A 57 22.69 -15.18 -6.55
C ILE A 57 21.52 -14.79 -5.62
N LEU A 58 20.33 -14.55 -6.18
CA LEU A 58 19.12 -14.25 -5.41
C LEU A 58 18.78 -15.39 -4.44
N ILE A 59 18.78 -16.64 -4.91
CA ILE A 59 18.52 -17.83 -4.08
C ILE A 59 19.57 -17.97 -2.97
N LEU A 60 20.85 -17.80 -3.28
CA LEU A 60 21.93 -17.89 -2.29
C LEU A 60 21.79 -16.83 -1.20
N LEU A 61 21.44 -15.59 -1.56
CA LEU A 61 21.20 -14.51 -0.60
C LEU A 61 19.97 -14.77 0.27
N ILE A 62 18.87 -15.29 -0.30
CA ILE A 62 17.68 -15.71 0.46
C ILE A 62 18.07 -16.76 1.50
N LEU A 63 18.78 -17.81 1.10
CA LEU A 63 19.21 -18.90 2.00
C LEU A 63 20.16 -18.39 3.09
N SER A 64 21.02 -17.43 2.77
CA SER A 64 21.92 -16.79 3.72
C SER A 64 21.15 -15.96 4.75
N LEU A 65 20.16 -15.17 4.32
CA LEU A 65 19.28 -14.41 5.21
C LEU A 65 18.44 -15.34 6.10
N TRP A 66 17.93 -16.46 5.57
CA TRP A 66 17.23 -17.48 6.36
C TRP A 66 18.08 -17.97 7.52
N LYS A 67 19.31 -18.43 7.24
CA LYS A 67 20.19 -19.01 8.25
C LYS A 67 20.50 -18.05 9.40
N VAL A 68 20.65 -16.76 9.10
CA VAL A 68 21.04 -15.74 10.08
C VAL A 68 19.82 -15.13 10.81
N ALA A 69 18.60 -15.27 10.26
CA ALA A 69 17.38 -14.68 10.82
C ALA A 69 17.08 -15.11 12.26
N ALA A 70 17.23 -16.41 12.56
CA ALA A 70 16.95 -16.97 13.88
C ALA A 70 17.90 -16.41 14.96
N ASP A 71 19.19 -16.23 14.61
CA ASP A 71 20.24 -15.73 15.51
C ASP A 71 20.03 -14.25 15.92
N ILE A 72 19.20 -13.50 15.19
CA ILE A 72 18.84 -12.10 15.51
C ILE A 72 17.39 -11.92 15.96
N GLY A 73 16.68 -13.01 16.25
CA GLY A 73 15.31 -13.00 16.74
C GLY A 73 14.27 -12.58 15.68
N VAL A 74 14.57 -12.79 14.40
CA VAL A 74 13.63 -12.56 13.29
C VAL A 74 13.08 -13.91 12.82
N THR A 75 11.79 -13.96 12.52
CA THR A 75 11.16 -15.17 12.01
C THR A 75 11.73 -15.52 10.63
N PRO A 76 12.24 -16.75 10.44
CA PRO A 76 12.85 -17.14 9.17
C PRO A 76 11.94 -16.87 7.98
N TRP A 77 10.67 -17.24 8.05
CA TRP A 77 9.68 -17.07 6.97
C TRP A 77 9.52 -15.64 6.42
N ALA A 78 10.04 -14.63 7.12
CA ALA A 78 10.13 -13.27 6.60
C ALA A 78 10.95 -13.15 5.29
N PHE A 79 11.87 -14.08 4.94
CA PHE A 79 12.57 -14.02 3.64
C PHE A 79 11.70 -14.48 2.46
N LEU A 80 10.63 -15.26 2.69
CA LEU A 80 9.76 -15.73 1.60
C LEU A 80 9.01 -14.59 0.94
N TRP A 81 8.90 -13.45 1.62
CA TRP A 81 8.31 -12.25 1.05
C TRP A 81 9.06 -11.79 -0.20
N ILE A 82 10.36 -12.12 -0.43
CA ILE A 82 11.16 -11.73 -1.63
C ILE A 82 10.47 -12.19 -2.90
N LEU A 83 9.71 -13.28 -2.81
CA LEU A 83 8.97 -13.86 -3.92
C LEU A 83 7.78 -13.00 -4.36
N LEU A 84 7.36 -12.01 -3.57
CA LEU A 84 6.39 -11.02 -4.02
C LEU A 84 7.08 -10.03 -4.98
N PRO A 85 6.65 -9.96 -6.25
CA PRO A 85 7.22 -9.02 -7.20
C PRO A 85 7.05 -7.57 -6.70
N PHE A 86 8.09 -6.76 -6.86
CA PHE A 86 8.20 -5.34 -6.47
C PHE A 86 8.19 -5.02 -4.95
N SER A 87 7.42 -5.74 -4.13
CA SER A 87 7.31 -5.48 -2.68
C SER A 87 8.23 -6.34 -1.83
N GLY A 88 8.51 -7.57 -2.27
CA GLY A 88 9.19 -8.59 -1.49
C GLY A 88 10.59 -8.24 -1.01
N PRO A 89 11.48 -7.84 -1.93
CA PRO A 89 12.84 -7.53 -1.55
C PRO A 89 12.97 -6.26 -0.68
N PHE A 90 12.03 -5.32 -0.81
CA PHE A 90 11.91 -4.15 0.07
C PHE A 90 11.28 -4.49 1.43
N LEU A 91 10.30 -5.38 1.47
CA LEU A 91 9.71 -5.93 2.70
C LEU A 91 10.74 -6.67 3.54
N ILE A 92 11.70 -7.34 2.89
CA ILE A 92 12.84 -8.00 3.54
C ILE A 92 13.92 -7.01 3.93
N GLY A 93 14.09 -5.95 3.14
CA GLY A 93 14.74 -4.73 3.59
C GLY A 93 14.26 -4.34 4.99
N MET A 94 12.95 -4.21 5.18
CA MET A 94 12.40 -3.55 6.37
C MET A 94 12.06 -4.49 7.54
N LEU A 95 11.52 -5.70 7.31
CA LEU A 95 11.32 -6.70 8.38
C LEU A 95 12.63 -7.04 9.10
N PHE A 96 13.74 -6.89 8.41
CA PHE A 96 15.05 -7.22 8.94
C PHE A 96 15.97 -6.02 9.23
N LEU A 97 15.79 -4.86 8.59
CA LEU A 97 16.42 -3.60 9.02
C LEU A 97 15.71 -2.97 10.23
N GLU A 98 14.44 -3.27 10.47
CA GLU A 98 13.70 -2.71 11.61
C GLU A 98 14.36 -3.10 12.97
N PRO A 99 14.73 -4.36 13.24
CA PRO A 99 15.52 -4.70 14.42
C PRO A 99 16.91 -4.05 14.45
N LEU A 100 17.52 -3.81 13.28
CA LEU A 100 18.87 -3.24 13.16
C LEU A 100 18.91 -1.73 13.33
N LYS A 101 17.83 -1.02 12.95
CA LYS A 101 17.74 0.44 13.01
C LYS A 101 17.13 0.94 14.31
N TYR A 102 16.32 0.15 15.03
CA TYR A 102 15.56 0.69 16.18
C TYR A 102 15.89 0.04 17.52
N LYS A 103 16.45 -1.18 17.50
CA LYS A 103 16.91 -1.91 18.69
C LYS A 103 18.39 -1.64 19.01
N GLY A 104 19.09 -0.87 18.16
CA GLY A 104 20.52 -0.58 18.24
C GLY A 104 20.88 0.90 18.24
N ASP A 105 19.92 1.80 18.41
CA ASP A 105 20.14 3.26 18.36
C ASP A 105 20.81 3.85 19.63
N ASP A 106 21.33 3.02 20.56
CA ASP A 106 21.80 3.44 21.90
C ASP A 106 20.80 4.31 22.70
N LEU A 107 19.54 4.37 22.26
CA LEU A 107 18.48 5.13 22.90
C LEU A 107 17.89 4.34 24.08
N PRO A 108 17.44 5.04 25.15
CA PRO A 108 16.72 4.41 26.26
C PRO A 108 15.53 3.61 25.75
N ALA A 109 15.20 2.47 26.38
CA ALA A 109 14.09 1.59 25.98
C ALA A 109 12.74 2.32 25.82
N SER A 110 12.53 3.43 26.55
CA SER A 110 11.33 4.27 26.46
C SER A 110 11.23 5.10 25.17
N LYS A 111 12.34 5.33 24.46
CA LYS A 111 12.44 6.10 23.21
C LYS A 111 12.64 5.22 21.97
N GLN A 112 12.87 3.91 22.15
CA GLN A 112 12.97 2.97 21.05
C GLN A 112 11.59 2.75 20.41
N LEU A 113 11.57 2.63 19.07
CA LEU A 113 10.34 2.28 18.36
C LEU A 113 10.00 0.80 18.60
N PRO A 114 8.74 0.45 18.93
CA PRO A 114 8.36 -0.93 19.17
C PRO A 114 8.41 -1.74 17.88
N LEU A 115 8.69 -3.04 17.99
CA LEU A 115 8.69 -3.97 16.86
C LEU A 115 7.29 -4.08 16.23
N THR A 116 7.22 -4.20 14.91
CA THR A 116 5.96 -4.31 14.15
C THR A 116 5.11 -5.48 14.63
N TRP A 117 5.70 -6.64 14.90
CA TRP A 117 4.96 -7.79 15.44
C TRP A 117 4.40 -7.56 16.84
N GLY A 118 5.11 -6.79 17.68
CA GLY A 118 4.61 -6.39 18.99
C GLY A 118 3.35 -5.53 18.85
N LEU A 119 3.40 -4.51 17.99
CA LEU A 119 2.25 -3.66 17.68
C LEU A 119 1.06 -4.47 17.16
N ILE A 120 1.30 -5.39 16.22
CA ILE A 120 0.24 -6.25 15.67
C ILE A 120 -0.41 -7.09 16.77
N LYS A 121 0.38 -7.75 17.61
CA LYS A 121 -0.14 -8.58 18.71
C LYS A 121 -0.97 -7.76 19.70
N GLU A 122 -0.49 -6.57 20.05
CA GLU A 122 -1.23 -5.65 20.93
C GLU A 122 -2.52 -5.16 20.29
N THR A 123 -2.53 -4.86 18.98
CA THR A 123 -3.73 -4.49 18.24
C THR A 123 -4.78 -5.59 18.35
N TRP A 124 -4.42 -6.84 18.05
CA TRP A 124 -5.36 -7.97 18.13
C TRP A 124 -5.93 -8.15 19.53
N ALA A 125 -5.07 -8.10 20.56
CA ALA A 125 -5.50 -8.24 21.95
C ALA A 125 -6.47 -7.11 22.36
N PHE A 126 -6.17 -5.86 21.97
CA PHE A 126 -7.02 -4.73 22.27
C PHE A 126 -8.36 -4.79 21.51
N THR A 127 -8.33 -5.09 20.22
CA THR A 127 -9.53 -5.21 19.40
C THR A 127 -10.41 -6.34 19.91
N TYR A 128 -9.84 -7.49 20.27
CA TYR A 128 -10.60 -8.60 20.85
C TYR A 128 -11.32 -8.20 22.13
N LYS A 129 -10.63 -7.52 23.05
CA LYS A 129 -11.21 -7.04 24.31
C LYS A 129 -12.35 -6.04 24.09
N ASN A 130 -12.26 -5.21 23.05
CA ASN A 130 -13.21 -4.12 22.78
C ASN A 130 -14.11 -4.39 21.57
N TYR A 131 -14.14 -5.63 21.07
CA TYR A 131 -14.71 -5.96 19.76
C TYR A 131 -16.20 -5.59 19.68
N GLN A 132 -16.97 -5.97 20.71
CA GLN A 132 -18.41 -5.68 20.78
C GLN A 132 -18.73 -4.19 20.75
N THR A 133 -17.84 -3.33 21.24
CA THR A 133 -18.03 -1.89 21.21
C THR A 133 -17.71 -1.33 19.83
N LEU A 134 -16.56 -1.70 19.27
CA LEU A 134 -16.08 -1.19 17.97
C LEU A 134 -16.92 -1.70 16.79
N ILE A 135 -17.47 -2.92 16.88
CA ILE A 135 -18.31 -3.49 15.82
C ILE A 135 -19.65 -2.75 15.66
N LYS A 136 -20.16 -2.11 16.73
CA LYS A 136 -21.42 -1.34 16.68
C LYS A 136 -21.32 -0.13 15.75
N THR A 137 -20.15 0.50 15.66
CA THR A 137 -19.92 1.56 14.67
C THR A 137 -19.61 0.97 13.31
N SER A 138 -18.85 -0.14 13.26
CA SER A 138 -18.44 -0.76 12.00
C SER A 138 -19.60 -1.41 11.24
N VAL A 139 -20.70 -1.83 11.89
CA VAL A 139 -21.89 -2.37 11.22
C VAL A 139 -22.53 -1.38 10.25
N TRP A 140 -22.38 -0.08 10.49
CA TRP A 140 -22.88 0.94 9.58
C TRP A 140 -22.11 0.97 8.26
N ILE A 141 -20.86 0.54 8.25
CA ILE A 141 -20.10 0.35 7.01
C ILE A 141 -20.76 -0.76 6.18
N LEU A 142 -21.14 -1.89 6.79
CA LEU A 142 -21.92 -2.94 6.12
C LEU A 142 -23.21 -2.38 5.52
N TYR A 143 -24.01 -1.64 6.28
CA TYR A 143 -25.25 -1.05 5.75
C TYR A 143 -25.01 -0.07 4.59
N THR A 144 -23.92 0.69 4.65
CA THR A 144 -23.54 1.61 3.57
C THR A 144 -23.19 0.83 2.30
N PHE A 145 -22.45 -0.26 2.41
CA PHE A 145 -22.10 -1.13 1.29
C PHE A 145 -23.31 -1.94 0.75
N LEU A 146 -24.27 -2.31 1.61
CA LEU A 146 -25.53 -2.91 1.18
C LEU A 146 -26.35 -1.92 0.35
N GLY A 147 -26.51 -0.68 0.82
CA GLY A 147 -27.17 0.38 0.05
C GLY A 147 -26.46 0.66 -1.28
N PHE A 148 -25.12 0.65 -1.27
CA PHE A 148 -24.32 0.77 -2.48
C PHE A 148 -24.55 -0.38 -3.46
N GLY A 149 -24.63 -1.62 -2.96
CA GLY A 149 -24.91 -2.81 -3.74
C GLY A 149 -26.30 -2.80 -4.37
N ILE A 150 -27.33 -2.41 -3.62
CA ILE A 150 -28.69 -2.25 -4.14
C ILE A 150 -28.71 -1.20 -5.25
N SER A 151 -28.07 -0.05 -5.01
CA SER A 151 -27.99 1.01 -6.02
C SER A 151 -27.25 0.57 -7.28
N GLY A 152 -26.13 -0.17 -7.15
CA GLY A 152 -25.39 -0.71 -8.28
C GLY A 152 -26.20 -1.77 -9.06
N ALA A 153 -26.94 -2.61 -8.35
CA ALA A 153 -27.83 -3.61 -8.96
C ALA A 153 -28.99 -2.96 -9.73
N LEU A 154 -29.52 -1.83 -9.25
CA LEU A 154 -30.54 -1.05 -9.98
C LEU A 154 -29.93 -0.31 -11.18
N ALA A 155 -28.70 0.18 -11.05
CA ALA A 155 -28.00 0.88 -12.13
C ALA A 155 -27.77 0.00 -13.36
N SER A 156 -27.51 -1.30 -13.17
CA SER A 156 -27.35 -2.26 -14.27
C SER A 156 -28.65 -2.56 -15.02
N VAL A 157 -29.81 -2.19 -14.48
CA VAL A 157 -31.11 -2.46 -15.12
C VAL A 157 -31.56 -1.29 -16.01
N TRP A 158 -31.25 -0.04 -15.63
CA TRP A 158 -31.77 1.13 -16.35
C TRP A 158 -30.88 2.37 -16.24
N LEU A 159 -30.77 3.13 -17.33
CA LEU A 159 -29.88 4.30 -17.44
C LEU A 159 -30.17 5.41 -16.40
N PRO A 160 -31.42 5.80 -16.10
CA PRO A 160 -31.73 6.73 -15.00
C PRO A 160 -31.23 6.28 -13.63
N PHE A 161 -31.20 4.97 -13.35
CA PHE A 161 -30.61 4.47 -12.11
C PHE A 161 -29.09 4.58 -12.10
N SER A 162 -28.43 4.55 -13.26
CA SER A 162 -26.99 4.83 -13.35
C SER A 162 -26.65 6.28 -12.97
N ILE A 163 -27.49 7.25 -13.39
CA ILE A 163 -27.33 8.65 -12.97
C ILE A 163 -27.54 8.79 -11.45
N LEU A 164 -28.56 8.14 -10.90
CA LEU A 164 -28.78 8.14 -9.45
C LEU A 164 -27.60 7.49 -8.71
N HIS A 165 -27.08 6.37 -9.22
CA HIS A 165 -25.96 5.65 -8.64
C HIS A 165 -24.69 6.48 -8.57
N PHE A 166 -24.44 7.34 -9.56
CA PHE A 166 -23.33 8.31 -9.51
C PHE A 166 -23.38 9.17 -8.24
N PHE A 167 -24.55 9.69 -7.86
CA PHE A 167 -24.70 10.46 -6.62
C PHE A 167 -24.58 9.58 -5.37
N VAL A 168 -25.09 8.35 -5.43
CA VAL A 168 -24.97 7.39 -4.32
C VAL A 168 -23.51 7.08 -4.01
N ILE A 169 -22.62 6.97 -5.01
CA ILE A 169 -21.17 6.78 -4.81
C ILE A 169 -20.60 7.84 -3.86
N TRP A 170 -20.92 9.12 -4.09
CA TRP A 170 -20.42 10.24 -3.28
C TRP A 170 -20.97 10.23 -1.86
N ILE A 171 -22.26 9.91 -1.69
CA ILE A 171 -22.89 9.77 -0.38
C ILE A 171 -22.25 8.62 0.40
N VAL A 172 -22.09 7.47 -0.24
CA VAL A 172 -21.45 6.27 0.33
C VAL A 172 -20.02 6.58 0.76
N PHE A 173 -19.24 7.26 -0.08
CA PHE A 173 -17.89 7.68 0.25
C PHE A 173 -17.85 8.58 1.50
N GLY A 174 -18.74 9.57 1.58
CA GLY A 174 -18.86 10.45 2.75
C GLY A 174 -19.27 9.68 4.02
N LEU A 175 -20.22 8.75 3.92
CA LEU A 175 -20.65 7.93 5.05
C LEU A 175 -19.54 7.01 5.56
N ILE A 176 -18.82 6.33 4.66
CA ILE A 176 -17.68 5.46 5.02
C ILE A 176 -16.63 6.30 5.76
N LEU A 177 -16.27 7.46 5.22
CA LEU A 177 -15.28 8.34 5.84
C LEU A 177 -15.74 8.77 7.24
N TYR A 178 -17.02 9.16 7.40
CA TYR A 178 -17.59 9.51 8.70
C TYR A 178 -17.47 8.36 9.72
N PHE A 179 -17.88 7.14 9.35
CA PHE A 179 -17.82 5.99 10.26
C PHE A 179 -16.39 5.58 10.59
N VAL A 180 -15.45 5.70 9.65
CA VAL A 180 -14.03 5.45 9.90
C VAL A 180 -13.45 6.45 10.92
N ILE A 181 -13.78 7.75 10.78
CA ILE A 181 -13.35 8.78 11.75
C ILE A 181 -13.94 8.49 13.13
N LYS A 182 -15.24 8.21 13.19
CA LYS A 182 -15.91 7.88 14.46
C LYS A 182 -15.26 6.67 15.14
N LEU A 183 -15.01 5.61 14.39
CA LEU A 183 -14.37 4.39 14.90
C LEU A 183 -12.95 4.65 15.41
N PHE A 184 -12.21 5.53 14.75
CA PHE A 184 -10.88 5.96 15.19
C PHE A 184 -10.94 6.71 16.53
N ILE A 185 -11.89 7.61 16.72
CA ILE A 185 -12.09 8.36 17.97
C ILE A 185 -12.50 7.41 19.11
N GLU A 186 -13.39 6.46 18.84
CA GLU A 186 -13.79 5.42 19.81
C GLU A 186 -12.58 4.58 20.23
N ALA A 187 -11.76 4.12 19.28
CA ALA A 187 -10.54 3.37 19.55
C ALA A 187 -9.53 4.18 20.37
N MET A 188 -9.30 5.46 20.04
CA MET A 188 -8.45 6.38 20.81
C MET A 188 -8.92 6.52 22.26
N THR A 189 -10.22 6.69 22.47
CA THR A 189 -10.84 6.92 23.77
C THR A 189 -10.71 5.68 24.66
N LEU A 190 -11.00 4.51 24.12
CA LEU A 190 -10.85 3.22 24.81
C LEU A 190 -9.38 2.90 25.12
N GLU A 191 -8.45 3.20 24.21
CA GLU A 191 -7.01 3.01 24.43
C GLU A 191 -6.47 3.97 25.49
N ALA A 192 -7.13 5.11 25.72
CA ALA A 192 -6.82 6.02 26.85
C ALA A 192 -7.42 5.54 28.18
N GLY A 193 -8.10 4.39 28.21
CA GLY A 193 -8.78 3.86 29.40
C GLY A 193 -10.06 4.61 29.77
N LYS A 194 -10.56 5.49 28.89
CA LYS A 194 -11.78 6.26 29.11
C LYS A 194 -12.99 5.47 28.61
N LYS A 195 -14.14 5.68 29.26
CA LYS A 195 -15.43 5.17 28.77
C LYS A 195 -15.94 6.06 27.64
N LEU A 196 -16.62 5.45 26.68
CA LEU A 196 -17.34 6.20 25.64
C LEU A 196 -18.50 6.99 26.27
N ASN A 197 -18.71 8.21 25.80
CA ASN A 197 -19.70 9.14 26.36
C ASN A 197 -20.80 9.53 25.35
N GLY A 198 -20.76 8.99 24.14
CA GLY A 198 -21.74 9.25 23.08
C GLY A 198 -21.45 10.52 22.27
N LEU A 199 -20.46 11.33 22.67
CA LEU A 199 -20.07 12.55 21.96
C LEU A 199 -19.14 12.27 20.77
N GLU A 200 -18.68 11.03 20.59
CA GLU A 200 -17.76 10.62 19.52
C GLU A 200 -18.37 10.88 18.13
N GLY A 201 -19.69 10.74 18.00
CA GLY A 201 -20.41 11.06 16.77
C GLY A 201 -20.41 12.56 16.43
N THR A 202 -20.48 13.43 17.44
CA THR A 202 -20.37 14.89 17.28
C THR A 202 -18.93 15.28 16.95
N ALA A 203 -17.96 14.71 17.66
CA ALA A 203 -16.54 14.88 17.37
C ALA A 203 -16.22 14.48 15.92
N ALA A 204 -16.71 13.32 15.47
CA ALA A 204 -16.51 12.86 14.10
C ALA A 204 -17.05 13.84 13.04
N LYS A 205 -18.17 14.54 13.30
CA LYS A 205 -18.69 15.57 12.40
C LYS A 205 -17.76 16.78 12.32
N VAL A 206 -17.23 17.24 13.46
CA VAL A 206 -16.28 18.36 13.50
C VAL A 206 -15.02 18.02 12.70
N TYR A 207 -14.52 16.80 12.81
CA TYR A 207 -13.29 16.37 12.13
C TYR A 207 -13.49 15.89 10.69
N PHE A 208 -14.74 15.75 10.22
CA PHE A 208 -15.06 15.24 8.90
C PHE A 208 -14.44 16.09 7.78
N GLY A 209 -14.74 17.40 7.77
CA GLY A 209 -14.28 18.32 6.72
C GLY A 209 -12.75 18.37 6.59
N PRO A 210 -12.00 18.61 7.69
CA PRO A 210 -10.54 18.59 7.66
C PRO A 210 -9.95 17.26 7.16
N THR A 211 -10.49 16.13 7.62
CA THR A 211 -10.01 14.80 7.22
C THR A 211 -10.28 14.54 5.74
N LEU A 212 -11.46 14.92 5.25
CA LEU A 212 -11.83 14.82 3.83
C LEU A 212 -10.87 15.63 2.95
N TRP A 213 -10.57 16.87 3.32
CA TRP A 213 -9.63 17.70 2.56
C TRP A 213 -8.21 17.13 2.54
N VAL A 214 -7.74 16.63 3.67
CA VAL A 214 -6.45 15.95 3.73
C VAL A 214 -6.41 14.73 2.83
N ALA A 215 -7.45 13.89 2.83
CA ALA A 215 -7.54 12.71 1.98
C ALA A 215 -7.54 13.09 0.49
N ILE A 216 -8.31 14.11 0.11
CA ILE A 216 -8.35 14.66 -1.25
C ILE A 216 -6.96 15.15 -1.67
N LEU A 217 -6.32 16.00 -0.87
CA LEU A 217 -5.00 16.53 -1.19
C LEU A 217 -3.95 15.41 -1.30
N ALA A 218 -3.93 14.47 -0.36
CA ALA A 218 -3.00 13.35 -0.38
C ALA A 218 -3.19 12.44 -1.61
N PHE A 219 -4.42 12.34 -2.14
CA PHE A 219 -4.71 11.61 -3.38
C PHE A 219 -4.27 12.37 -4.64
N PHE A 220 -4.56 13.68 -4.71
CA PHE A 220 -4.30 14.47 -5.92
C PHE A 220 -2.82 14.78 -6.16
N ILE A 221 -2.02 14.93 -5.10
CA ILE A 221 -0.62 15.34 -5.34
C ILE A 221 0.22 14.27 -6.08
N PRO A 222 0.17 12.97 -5.76
CA PRO A 222 0.84 11.95 -6.59
C PRO A 222 0.23 11.79 -7.98
N LEU A 223 -1.05 12.13 -8.17
CA LEU A 223 -1.70 12.05 -9.48
C LEU A 223 -1.17 13.09 -10.46
N ILE A 224 -0.71 14.27 -10.01
CA ILE A 224 -0.20 15.31 -10.91
C ILE A 224 1.01 14.82 -11.71
N PRO A 225 2.07 14.25 -11.10
CA PRO A 225 3.17 13.63 -11.84
C PRO A 225 2.71 12.48 -12.74
N MET A 226 1.80 11.62 -12.27
CA MET A 226 1.26 10.52 -13.10
C MET A 226 0.47 11.04 -14.31
N PHE A 227 -0.25 12.16 -14.17
CA PHE A 227 -1.05 12.77 -15.24
C PHE A 227 -0.16 13.47 -16.28
N ILE A 228 0.88 14.19 -15.84
CA ILE A 228 1.90 14.76 -16.73
C ILE A 228 2.56 13.65 -17.56
N LEU A 229 2.87 12.52 -16.92
CA LEU A 229 3.46 11.35 -17.57
C LEU A 229 2.48 10.64 -18.50
N ALA A 230 1.19 10.53 -18.14
CA ALA A 230 0.16 9.96 -19.00
C ALA A 230 -0.04 10.81 -20.27
N ILE A 231 -0.09 12.14 -20.15
CA ILE A 231 -0.13 13.06 -21.29
C ILE A 231 1.10 12.87 -22.17
N PHE A 232 2.30 12.81 -21.58
CA PHE A 232 3.54 12.64 -22.35
C PHE A 232 3.61 11.27 -23.04
N GLY A 233 3.17 10.19 -22.36
CA GLY A 233 3.02 8.86 -22.93
C GLY A 233 2.00 8.84 -24.08
N LEU A 234 0.89 9.57 -23.94
CA LEU A 234 -0.09 9.79 -25.01
C LEU A 234 0.50 10.57 -26.17
N MET A 235 1.33 11.59 -25.93
CA MET A 235 2.02 12.34 -26.99
C MET A 235 3.04 11.47 -27.73
N LEU A 236 3.81 10.64 -27.02
CA LEU A 236 4.72 9.66 -27.62
C LEU A 236 3.94 8.62 -28.45
N THR A 237 2.87 8.07 -27.88
CA THR A 237 2.00 7.10 -28.54
C THR A 237 1.31 7.70 -29.77
N LEU A 238 0.79 8.93 -29.68
CA LEU A 238 0.20 9.66 -30.81
C LEU A 238 1.26 10.02 -31.86
N SER A 239 2.49 10.35 -31.47
CA SER A 239 3.60 10.58 -32.40
C SER A 239 4.02 9.30 -33.14
N GLN A 240 3.81 8.13 -32.53
CA GLN A 240 4.08 6.81 -33.10
C GLN A 240 2.91 6.26 -33.94
N ILE A 241 1.66 6.61 -33.61
CA ILE A 241 0.45 6.13 -34.29
C ILE A 241 -0.02 7.11 -35.39
N SER A 242 0.31 8.40 -35.29
CA SER A 242 0.01 9.40 -36.33
C SER A 242 0.47 8.98 -37.74
N PRO A 243 1.65 8.35 -37.91
CA PRO A 243 2.07 7.74 -39.18
C PRO A 243 1.31 6.46 -39.54
N LEU A 244 0.83 5.67 -38.57
CA LEU A 244 0.02 4.45 -38.80
C LEU A 244 -1.40 4.75 -39.30
N ILE A 245 -1.96 5.91 -38.95
CA ILE A 245 -3.30 6.34 -39.38
C ILE A 245 -3.29 6.86 -40.84
N LYS A 246 -2.10 7.17 -41.39
CA LYS A 246 -1.97 7.72 -42.76
C LYS A 246 -0.89 7.08 -43.64
N GLY A 247 -0.12 6.12 -43.14
CA GLY A 247 1.11 5.65 -43.77
C GLY A 247 1.12 4.18 -44.16
N THR A 248 1.87 3.89 -45.22
CA THR A 248 2.11 2.56 -45.78
C THR A 248 3.02 1.70 -44.88
N SER A 249 3.01 0.38 -45.07
CA SER A 249 3.82 -0.59 -44.30
C SER A 249 5.34 -0.28 -44.27
N GLN A 250 5.84 0.45 -45.26
CA GLN A 250 7.24 0.88 -45.37
C GLN A 250 7.58 2.05 -44.42
N GLU A 251 6.61 2.92 -44.10
CA GLU A 251 6.75 4.02 -43.15
C GLU A 251 6.72 3.52 -41.70
N VAL A 252 5.94 2.46 -41.42
CA VAL A 252 5.92 1.76 -40.13
C VAL A 252 7.27 1.09 -39.84
N GLY A 253 7.88 0.46 -40.86
CA GLY A 253 9.24 -0.12 -40.75
C GLY A 253 10.33 0.94 -40.54
N THR A 254 10.15 2.13 -41.12
CA THR A 254 11.08 3.27 -40.94
C THR A 254 10.95 3.89 -39.54
N LEU A 255 9.75 3.89 -38.95
CA LEU A 255 9.53 4.32 -37.56
C LEU A 255 10.11 3.36 -36.53
N LEU A 256 9.93 2.05 -36.73
CA LEU A 256 10.59 1.02 -35.90
C LEU A 256 12.11 1.16 -35.96
N MET A 257 12.66 1.46 -37.15
CA MET A 257 14.06 1.86 -37.29
C MET A 257 14.39 3.15 -36.53
N LEU A 258 13.58 4.21 -36.61
CA LEU A 258 13.81 5.47 -35.89
C LEU A 258 13.76 5.33 -34.37
N VAL A 259 12.92 4.43 -33.84
CA VAL A 259 12.89 4.05 -32.41
C VAL A 259 14.14 3.26 -32.04
N SER A 260 14.59 2.35 -32.91
CA SER A 260 15.86 1.62 -32.72
C SER A 260 17.10 2.54 -32.82
N HIS A 261 17.02 3.66 -33.53
CA HIS A 261 18.09 4.68 -33.61
C HIS A 261 18.00 5.73 -32.49
N ASN A 262 16.86 5.87 -31.81
CA ASN A 262 16.65 6.76 -30.67
C ASN A 262 16.55 5.99 -29.34
N VAL A 263 17.19 4.82 -29.24
CA VAL A 263 17.30 4.04 -27.99
C VAL A 263 17.85 4.92 -26.86
N VAL A 264 18.79 5.84 -27.17
CA VAL A 264 19.32 6.80 -26.19
C VAL A 264 18.23 7.73 -25.66
N ALA A 265 17.35 8.27 -26.51
CA ALA A 265 16.23 9.10 -26.07
C ALA A 265 15.21 8.27 -25.26
N ALA A 266 14.86 7.07 -25.72
CA ALA A 266 13.95 6.17 -25.00
C ALA A 266 14.49 5.77 -23.62
N VAL A 267 15.80 5.50 -23.51
CA VAL A 267 16.48 5.23 -22.25
C VAL A 267 16.53 6.47 -21.37
N ILE A 268 16.90 7.64 -21.90
CA ILE A 268 16.92 8.90 -21.14
C ILE A 268 15.53 9.20 -20.59
N PHE A 269 14.48 9.14 -21.42
CA PHE A 269 13.11 9.40 -21.00
C PHE A 269 12.59 8.33 -20.04
N GLY A 270 12.91 7.05 -20.24
CA GLY A 270 12.57 5.98 -19.31
C GLY A 270 13.25 6.15 -17.94
N VAL A 271 14.52 6.54 -17.92
CA VAL A 271 15.24 6.85 -16.68
C VAL A 271 14.65 8.08 -15.99
N LEU A 272 14.38 9.15 -16.74
CA LEU A 272 13.79 10.39 -16.22
C LEU A 272 12.38 10.13 -15.67
N PHE A 273 11.59 9.27 -16.32
CA PHE A 273 10.31 8.76 -15.82
C PHE A 273 10.48 8.04 -14.48
N VAL A 274 11.38 7.05 -14.40
CA VAL A 274 11.59 6.29 -13.16
C VAL A 274 12.01 7.24 -12.03
N VAL A 275 12.92 8.17 -12.30
CA VAL A 275 13.39 9.15 -11.30
C VAL A 275 12.25 10.06 -10.81
N LEU A 276 11.48 10.65 -11.72
CA LEU A 276 10.37 11.54 -11.37
C LEU A 276 9.24 10.79 -10.66
N PHE A 277 8.87 9.60 -11.15
CA PHE A 277 7.85 8.76 -10.54
C PHE A 277 8.25 8.34 -9.12
N VAL A 278 9.48 7.82 -8.95
CA VAL A 278 9.98 7.41 -7.63
C VAL A 278 10.05 8.59 -6.68
N SER A 279 10.48 9.76 -7.16
CA SER A 279 10.54 10.99 -6.35
C SER A 279 9.15 11.46 -5.91
N ALA A 280 8.19 11.50 -6.85
CA ALA A 280 6.79 11.84 -6.57
C ALA A 280 6.14 10.86 -5.59
N TRP A 281 6.41 9.56 -5.77
CA TRP A 281 5.90 8.50 -4.91
C TRP A 281 6.47 8.59 -3.49
N ILE A 282 7.78 8.79 -3.34
CA ILE A 282 8.44 9.04 -2.05
C ILE A 282 7.85 10.26 -1.35
N TRP A 283 7.68 11.35 -2.09
CA TRP A 283 7.11 12.59 -1.57
C TRP A 283 5.66 12.39 -1.12
N ALA A 284 4.85 11.68 -1.92
CA ALA A 284 3.47 11.38 -1.59
C ALA A 284 3.36 10.49 -0.35
N ILE A 285 4.24 9.50 -0.19
CA ILE A 285 4.31 8.69 1.03
C ILE A 285 4.66 9.56 2.24
N TYR A 286 5.68 10.41 2.13
CA TYR A 286 6.05 11.31 3.21
C TYR A 286 4.86 12.16 3.65
N LYS A 287 4.21 12.83 2.68
CA LYS A 287 3.06 13.69 2.94
C LYS A 287 1.81 12.93 3.40
N PHE A 288 1.53 11.74 2.88
CA PHE A 288 0.43 10.91 3.35
C PHE A 288 0.61 10.54 4.82
N ASN A 289 1.83 10.18 5.23
CA ASN A 289 2.12 9.94 6.64
C ASN A 289 1.90 11.21 7.47
N THR A 290 2.44 12.35 7.01
CA THR A 290 2.32 13.65 7.71
C THR A 290 0.88 14.09 7.85
N TYR A 291 0.08 14.02 6.79
CA TYR A 291 -1.27 14.57 6.79
C TYR A 291 -2.32 13.53 7.20
N GLY A 292 -2.26 12.32 6.65
CA GLY A 292 -3.32 11.31 6.81
C GLY A 292 -3.26 10.54 8.13
N LEU A 293 -2.05 10.28 8.67
CA LEU A 293 -1.87 9.38 9.80
C LEU A 293 -1.80 10.11 11.16
N ALA A 294 -1.02 11.18 11.24
CA ALA A 294 -0.76 11.86 12.52
C ALA A 294 -1.79 12.96 12.85
N ILE A 295 -2.35 13.65 11.85
CA ILE A 295 -3.29 14.76 12.10
C ILE A 295 -4.58 14.30 12.79
N PRO A 296 -5.27 13.21 12.36
CA PRO A 296 -6.49 12.77 13.04
C PRO A 296 -6.27 12.45 14.52
N ALA A 297 -5.10 11.95 14.88
CA ALA A 297 -4.76 11.65 16.27
C ALA A 297 -4.37 12.91 17.07
N LEU A 298 -3.64 13.84 16.45
CA LEU A 298 -3.29 15.12 17.06
C LEU A 298 -4.50 16.01 17.30
N LEU A 299 -5.47 15.99 16.38
CA LEU A 299 -6.74 16.70 16.53
C LEU A 299 -7.57 16.16 17.72
N VAL A 300 -7.44 14.87 18.05
CA VAL A 300 -8.05 14.25 19.24
C VAL A 300 -7.32 14.66 20.52
N ASP A 301 -6.00 14.89 20.44
CA ASP A 301 -5.18 15.43 21.53
C ASP A 301 -5.25 16.98 21.63
N ASP A 302 -6.28 17.60 21.04
CA ASP A 302 -6.59 19.05 21.06
C ASP A 302 -5.54 19.97 20.37
N PHE A 303 -4.70 19.41 19.50
CA PHE A 303 -3.85 20.22 18.62
C PHE A 303 -4.64 20.69 17.41
N HIS A 304 -4.70 22.00 17.18
CA HIS A 304 -5.44 22.59 16.06
C HIS A 304 -4.52 23.32 15.07
N SER A 305 -5.00 23.49 13.82
CA SER A 305 -4.39 24.37 12.82
C SER A 305 -2.90 24.05 12.57
N THR A 306 -2.05 25.08 12.46
CA THR A 306 -0.62 24.95 12.21
C THR A 306 0.15 24.23 13.32
N ALA A 307 -0.38 24.16 14.53
CA ALA A 307 0.23 23.42 15.63
C ALA A 307 0.16 21.90 15.40
N ALA A 308 -0.99 21.39 14.93
CA ALA A 308 -1.15 19.98 14.55
C ALA A 308 -0.21 19.60 13.39
N LEU A 309 -0.02 20.51 12.43
CA LEU A 309 0.91 20.30 11.32
C LEU A 309 2.36 20.22 11.79
N LYS A 310 2.79 21.17 12.61
CA LYS A 310 4.15 21.19 13.17
C LYS A 310 4.43 19.97 14.03
N GLU A 311 3.46 19.56 14.84
CA GLU A 311 3.61 18.41 15.72
C GLU A 311 3.60 17.09 14.94
N SER A 312 2.74 16.98 13.93
CA SER A 312 2.76 15.85 13.00
C SER A 312 4.12 15.74 12.31
N GLU A 313 4.62 16.85 11.77
CA GLU A 313 5.91 16.89 11.11
C GLU A 313 7.02 16.52 12.09
N ARG A 314 6.99 16.99 13.35
CA ARG A 314 7.94 16.60 14.39
C ARG A 314 7.95 15.10 14.65
N ILE A 315 6.78 14.48 14.81
CA ILE A 315 6.64 13.04 15.07
C ILE A 315 7.17 12.21 13.89
N ILE A 316 6.99 12.70 12.66
CA ILE A 316 7.25 11.96 11.44
C ILE A 316 8.64 12.24 10.86
N LYS A 317 9.24 13.38 11.17
CA LYS A 317 10.58 13.77 10.73
C LYS A 317 11.59 12.69 11.09
N ASN A 318 12.37 12.26 10.09
CA ASN A 318 13.35 11.17 10.16
C ASN A 318 12.79 9.76 10.43
N ARG A 319 11.47 9.61 10.55
CA ARG A 319 10.79 8.38 10.98
C ARG A 319 9.70 7.91 10.02
N TRP A 320 9.28 8.78 9.10
CA TRP A 320 8.25 8.55 8.08
C TRP A 320 8.43 7.24 7.31
N TRP A 321 9.67 6.85 7.05
CA TRP A 321 9.97 5.60 6.36
C TRP A 321 9.61 4.39 7.23
N GLY A 322 10.02 4.37 8.51
CA GLY A 322 9.63 3.30 9.43
C GLY A 322 8.12 3.22 9.64
N LEU A 323 7.45 4.37 9.69
CA LEU A 323 5.99 4.47 9.81
C LEU A 323 5.28 3.87 8.58
N PHE A 324 5.68 4.29 7.38
CA PHE A 324 5.14 3.78 6.12
C PHE A 324 5.21 2.25 6.07
N TRP A 325 6.37 1.67 6.38
CA TRP A 325 6.57 0.23 6.26
C TRP A 325 5.89 -0.57 7.35
N LYS A 326 5.80 -0.06 8.58
CA LYS A 326 4.95 -0.66 9.62
C LYS A 326 3.51 -0.74 9.16
N ASN A 327 3.03 0.31 8.52
CA ASN A 327 1.69 0.34 7.93
C ASN A 327 1.54 -0.65 6.76
N GLN A 328 2.54 -0.76 5.87
CA GLN A 328 2.53 -1.76 4.79
C GLN A 328 2.54 -3.20 5.31
N LEU A 329 3.40 -3.52 6.30
CA LEU A 329 3.48 -4.85 6.91
C LEU A 329 2.18 -5.26 7.57
N TRP A 330 1.56 -4.34 8.31
CA TRP A 330 0.22 -4.56 8.82
C TRP A 330 -0.80 -4.76 7.70
N GLY A 331 -0.78 -3.91 6.67
CA GLY A 331 -1.64 -4.04 5.50
C GLY A 331 -1.52 -5.41 4.82
N ILE A 332 -0.33 -5.99 4.76
CA ILE A 332 -0.10 -7.33 4.21
C ILE A 332 -0.67 -8.42 5.11
N VAL A 333 -0.44 -8.34 6.42
CA VAL A 333 -1.03 -9.29 7.39
C VAL A 333 -2.55 -9.26 7.30
N LEU A 334 -3.11 -8.05 7.19
CA LEU A 334 -4.53 -7.82 7.03
C LEU A 334 -5.04 -8.36 5.69
N GLN A 335 -4.35 -8.10 4.58
CA GLN A 335 -4.69 -8.61 3.26
C GLN A 335 -4.65 -10.14 3.22
N GLY A 336 -3.66 -10.77 3.85
CA GLY A 336 -3.60 -12.22 3.98
C GLY A 336 -4.81 -12.78 4.72
N ALA A 337 -5.20 -12.15 5.83
CA ALA A 337 -6.42 -12.52 6.56
C ALA A 337 -7.70 -12.28 5.73
N MET A 338 -7.78 -11.13 5.05
CA MET A 338 -8.88 -10.78 4.16
C MET A 338 -8.98 -11.76 2.98
N MET A 339 -7.87 -12.22 2.42
CA MET A 339 -7.87 -13.15 1.30
C MET A 339 -8.50 -14.49 1.70
N LEU A 340 -8.22 -15.00 2.90
CA LEU A 340 -8.87 -16.21 3.42
C LEU A 340 -10.38 -16.03 3.56
N VAL A 341 -10.80 -14.87 4.07
CA VAL A 341 -12.23 -14.52 4.18
C VAL A 341 -12.86 -14.40 2.79
N VAL A 342 -12.25 -13.67 1.88
CA VAL A 342 -12.71 -13.51 0.49
C VAL A 342 -12.84 -14.86 -0.19
N MET A 343 -11.83 -15.74 -0.10
CA MET A 343 -11.89 -17.09 -0.68
C MET A 343 -13.07 -17.89 -0.15
N ALA A 344 -13.28 -17.90 1.17
CA ALA A 344 -14.42 -18.60 1.77
C ALA A 344 -15.75 -18.05 1.24
N ILE A 345 -15.88 -16.74 1.10
CA ILE A 345 -17.13 -16.14 0.63
C ILE A 345 -17.29 -16.28 -0.89
N THR A 346 -16.22 -16.23 -1.70
CA THR A 346 -16.28 -16.49 -3.15
C THR A 346 -16.82 -17.89 -3.45
N ILE A 347 -16.48 -18.89 -2.63
CA ILE A 347 -17.06 -20.24 -2.73
C ILE A 347 -18.57 -20.19 -2.49
N ILE A 348 -19.02 -19.47 -1.46
CA ILE A 348 -20.45 -19.30 -1.16
C ILE A 348 -21.17 -18.57 -2.32
N MET A 349 -20.58 -17.50 -2.87
CA MET A 349 -21.11 -16.80 -4.04
C MET A 349 -21.24 -17.71 -5.25
N GLY A 350 -20.21 -18.50 -5.53
CA GLY A 350 -20.20 -19.42 -6.67
C GLY A 350 -21.38 -20.38 -6.61
N ILE A 351 -21.68 -20.91 -5.43
CA ILE A 351 -22.84 -21.80 -5.21
C ILE A 351 -24.15 -21.04 -5.47
N ILE A 352 -24.33 -19.84 -4.92
CA ILE A 352 -25.53 -19.03 -5.11
C ILE A 352 -25.72 -18.68 -6.59
N LEU A 353 -24.68 -18.22 -7.28
CA LEU A 353 -24.76 -17.83 -8.69
C LEU A 353 -25.04 -19.02 -9.61
N VAL A 354 -24.58 -20.22 -9.27
CA VAL A 354 -24.93 -21.46 -9.98
C VAL A 354 -26.41 -21.79 -9.82
N ILE A 355 -26.98 -21.62 -8.62
CA ILE A 355 -28.42 -21.82 -8.37
C ILE A 355 -29.28 -20.86 -9.21
N PHE A 356 -28.84 -19.61 -9.37
CA PHE A 356 -29.56 -18.58 -10.11
C PHE A 356 -29.14 -18.43 -11.58
N ARG A 357 -28.36 -19.37 -12.12
CA ARG A 357 -27.72 -19.25 -13.45
C ARG A 357 -28.69 -18.96 -14.60
N ASN A 358 -29.91 -19.48 -14.51
CA ASN A 358 -30.92 -19.35 -15.56
C ASN A 358 -31.94 -18.23 -15.29
N SER A 359 -31.76 -17.44 -14.24
CA SER A 359 -32.60 -16.29 -13.97
C SER A 359 -31.96 -15.07 -14.65
N GLY A 360 -32.70 -14.27 -15.42
CA GLY A 360 -32.22 -13.05 -16.07
C GLY A 360 -31.73 -11.94 -15.12
N PHE A 361 -31.48 -12.27 -13.84
CA PHE A 361 -31.07 -11.41 -12.74
C PHE A 361 -29.60 -11.60 -12.35
N GLN A 362 -28.80 -12.34 -13.13
CA GLN A 362 -27.41 -12.62 -12.78
C GLN A 362 -26.58 -11.35 -12.54
N GLU A 363 -26.70 -10.34 -13.40
CA GLU A 363 -25.92 -9.09 -13.28
C GLU A 363 -26.31 -8.27 -12.03
N PRO A 364 -27.59 -7.92 -11.81
CA PRO A 364 -28.01 -7.23 -10.59
C PRO A 364 -27.65 -8.00 -9.31
N LEU A 365 -27.84 -9.33 -9.32
CA LEU A 365 -27.53 -10.18 -8.17
C LEU A 365 -26.02 -10.21 -7.87
N THR A 366 -25.19 -10.27 -8.90
CA THR A 366 -23.72 -10.23 -8.75
C THR A 366 -23.27 -8.89 -8.17
N ALA A 367 -23.82 -7.78 -8.67
CA ALA A 367 -23.50 -6.45 -8.17
C ALA A 367 -23.91 -6.26 -6.69
N PHE A 368 -25.11 -6.71 -6.32
CA PHE A 368 -25.58 -6.66 -4.94
C PHE A 368 -24.70 -7.51 -4.01
N LEU A 369 -24.49 -8.78 -4.35
CA LEU A 369 -23.74 -9.72 -3.51
C LEU A 369 -22.28 -9.30 -3.34
N SER A 370 -21.62 -8.87 -4.41
CA SER A 370 -20.24 -8.39 -4.36
C SER A 370 -20.07 -7.22 -3.38
N ASN A 371 -20.98 -6.24 -3.46
CA ASN A 371 -20.93 -5.07 -2.58
C ASN A 371 -21.32 -5.41 -1.13
N ALA A 372 -22.36 -6.23 -0.90
CA ALA A 372 -22.73 -6.72 0.42
C ALA A 372 -21.54 -7.38 1.12
N MET A 373 -20.79 -8.20 0.39
CA MET A 373 -19.61 -8.89 0.90
C MET A 373 -18.45 -7.96 1.19
N ASN A 374 -18.17 -7.01 0.31
CA ASN A 374 -17.22 -5.95 0.62
C ASN A 374 -17.60 -5.25 1.93
N GLY A 375 -18.89 -4.97 2.13
CA GLY A 375 -19.43 -4.45 3.39
C GLY A 375 -19.12 -5.32 4.61
N VAL A 376 -19.32 -6.63 4.52
CA VAL A 376 -18.99 -7.58 5.61
C VAL A 376 -17.50 -7.57 5.91
N ILE A 377 -16.66 -7.63 4.87
CA ILE A 377 -15.21 -7.62 5.02
C ILE A 377 -14.75 -6.32 5.71
N TYR A 378 -15.19 -5.16 5.22
CA TYR A 378 -14.83 -3.88 5.82
C TYR A 378 -15.38 -3.77 7.25
N MET A 379 -16.60 -4.20 7.53
CA MET A 379 -17.15 -4.22 8.89
C MET A 379 -16.26 -5.00 9.87
N LEU A 380 -15.77 -6.18 9.47
CA LEU A 380 -14.93 -7.03 10.32
C LEU A 380 -13.53 -6.45 10.52
N VAL A 381 -12.99 -5.81 9.48
CA VAL A 381 -11.59 -5.41 9.41
C VAL A 381 -11.35 -3.97 9.90
N SER A 382 -12.32 -3.08 9.73
CA SER A 382 -12.21 -1.66 10.13
C SER A 382 -11.82 -1.44 11.60
N PRO A 383 -12.34 -2.19 12.59
CA PRO A 383 -11.87 -2.09 13.98
C PRO A 383 -10.37 -2.33 14.14
N LEU A 384 -9.82 -3.35 13.46
CA LEU A 384 -8.41 -3.70 13.53
C LEU A 384 -7.55 -2.61 12.90
N ILE A 385 -7.97 -2.07 11.76
CA ILE A 385 -7.29 -0.95 11.09
C ILE A 385 -7.23 0.25 12.04
N ALA A 386 -8.38 0.68 12.58
CA ALA A 386 -8.46 1.85 13.45
C ALA A 386 -7.55 1.70 14.68
N VAL A 387 -7.61 0.55 15.36
CA VAL A 387 -6.78 0.27 16.54
C VAL A 387 -5.29 0.23 16.18
N PHE A 388 -4.92 -0.38 15.06
CA PHE A 388 -3.53 -0.41 14.62
C PHE A 388 -2.99 1.00 14.36
N LEU A 389 -3.74 1.84 13.65
CA LEU A 389 -3.34 3.22 13.37
C LEU A 389 -3.17 4.02 14.68
N VAL A 390 -4.06 3.83 15.66
CA VAL A 390 -3.95 4.43 16.99
C VAL A 390 -2.68 3.99 17.72
N LYS A 391 -2.40 2.68 17.79
CA LYS A 391 -1.21 2.15 18.46
C LYS A 391 0.07 2.60 17.78
N LEU A 392 0.08 2.58 16.45
CA LEU A 392 1.19 3.06 15.64
C LEU A 392 1.47 4.54 15.92
N TYR A 393 0.44 5.39 15.92
CA TYR A 393 0.59 6.81 16.27
C TYR A 393 1.16 7.00 17.69
N LYS A 394 0.57 6.36 18.71
CA LYS A 394 1.03 6.52 20.10
C LYS A 394 2.49 6.08 20.30
N ALA A 395 2.89 4.99 19.64
CA ALA A 395 4.27 4.52 19.65
C ALA A 395 5.25 5.54 19.05
N PHE A 396 4.88 6.17 17.93
CA PHE A 396 5.72 7.18 17.29
C PHE A 396 5.74 8.50 18.06
N SER A 397 4.61 8.91 18.64
CA SER A 397 4.51 10.10 19.50
C SER A 397 5.38 9.96 20.75
N LYS A 398 5.28 8.83 21.47
CA LYS A 398 6.07 8.55 22.68
C LYS A 398 7.58 8.53 22.41
N SER A 399 7.98 7.97 21.28
CA SER A 399 9.39 7.88 20.90
C SER A 399 9.93 9.20 20.35
N ALA A 400 9.09 10.12 19.89
CA ALA A 400 9.50 11.42 19.36
C ALA A 400 9.87 12.34 20.53
N SER A 401 11.17 12.45 20.84
CA SER A 401 11.64 13.33 21.90
C SER A 401 11.27 14.79 21.66
N LYS A 402 11.06 15.54 22.74
CA LYS A 402 11.26 17.00 22.71
C LYS A 402 12.72 17.33 22.46
#